data_AF-A0A832SW22-F1
#
_entry.id   AF-A0A832SW22-F1
#
_cell.length_a   1.000
_cell.length_b   1.000
_cell.length_c   1.000
_cell.angle_alpha   90.00
_cell.angle_beta   90.00
_cell.angle_gamma   90.00
#
_symmetry.space_group_name_H-M   'P 1'
#
loop_
_entity.id
_entity.type
_entity.pdbx_description
1 polymer ?
#
loop_
_entity_poly.entity_id
_entity_poly.type
_entity_poly.pdbx_seq_one_letter_code
_entity_poly.pdbx_strand_id
1 'polypeptide(L)'
;MRLSKEFIGLGIITASLIFGSSLPDIYKGIVILIVAGCLWFFELLPLPVTSLAIPIMAVFLGIFNLKEALTYFAHPIIFLFLGGFMLAQALKNHNLDKFIAYKLLNYGKDFKTTCFLMFLSAYFLSMWISNTSATLILLPIALGLLHKKTGKLRDFLLLGVAYSASIGGIATIIGSPPNAIASSYLDYGFFSWFKVGFPISLLLFLICTLTLYIYFKKWIPKEDIAIQARMELSRNAYKLLVIFVLIASLWIISDYLSEIFNVQYFDSVIAIFAIILLFVFNLVEVNDFKKIDWGTLILFGGALCLGGVIVKSGANTFLSEKLIAILGNLTPIVLLFLVVTITIILTNFISNTGLTGIIVPILFGVSLGIPKEILILAVGMSASCSFILPVGTPPNAIVYSEGVKKEEMMKIGMILSILSAAVITLYSILYL
;
A
#
# COMPACT_ATOMS: atom_id res chain seq x y z
N MET A 1 10.30 -36.03 -8.45
CA MET A 1 9.09 -35.37 -7.91
C MET A 1 9.47 -33.95 -7.51
N ARG A 2 9.08 -32.91 -8.26
CA ARG A 2 9.34 -31.52 -7.82
C ARG A 2 8.39 -31.26 -6.66
N LEU A 3 8.93 -31.13 -5.45
CA LEU A 3 8.15 -30.64 -4.31
C LEU A 3 7.56 -29.29 -4.69
N SER A 4 6.25 -29.13 -4.51
CA SER A 4 5.61 -27.84 -4.75
C SER A 4 6.15 -26.83 -3.71
N LYS A 5 6.14 -25.53 -4.05
CA LYS A 5 6.66 -24.48 -3.16
C LYS A 5 5.99 -24.50 -1.79
N GLU A 6 4.72 -24.90 -1.78
CA GLU A 6 3.89 -25.03 -0.59
C GLU A 6 4.40 -26.13 0.35
N PHE A 7 4.86 -27.26 -0.17
CA PHE A 7 5.49 -28.31 0.65
C PHE A 7 6.83 -27.85 1.22
N ILE A 8 7.60 -27.04 0.49
CA ILE A 8 8.82 -26.43 1.01
C ILE A 8 8.48 -25.48 2.16
N GLY A 9 7.47 -24.62 1.98
CA GLY A 9 6.98 -23.71 3.02
C GLY A 9 6.53 -24.46 4.29
N LEU A 10 5.73 -25.51 4.13
CA LEU A 10 5.30 -26.37 5.25
C LEU A 10 6.48 -27.07 5.93
N GLY A 11 7.46 -27.53 5.15
CA GLY A 11 8.69 -28.13 5.67
C GLY A 11 9.49 -27.16 6.54
N ILE A 12 9.64 -25.90 6.09
CA ILE A 12 10.31 -24.84 6.86
C ILE A 12 9.58 -24.56 8.17
N ILE A 13 8.25 -24.43 8.13
CA ILE A 13 7.44 -24.23 9.35
C ILE A 13 7.63 -25.40 10.31
N THR A 14 7.49 -26.63 9.83
CA THR A 14 7.60 -27.84 10.67
C THR A 14 8.99 -27.96 11.29
N ALA A 15 10.04 -27.74 10.51
CA ALA A 15 11.41 -27.73 11.01
C ALA A 15 11.60 -26.65 12.09
N SER A 16 11.08 -25.44 11.87
CA SER A 16 11.20 -24.34 12.84
C SER A 16 10.51 -24.65 14.18
N LEU A 17 9.40 -25.38 14.17
CA LEU A 17 8.69 -25.80 15.38
C LEU A 17 9.49 -26.86 16.15
N ILE A 18 10.05 -27.84 15.44
CA ILE A 18 10.83 -28.92 16.05
C ILE A 18 12.11 -28.34 16.69
N PHE A 19 12.91 -27.61 15.91
CA PHE A 19 14.20 -27.11 16.35
C PHE A 19 14.10 -25.85 17.21
N GLY A 20 13.03 -25.07 17.09
CA GLY A 20 12.84 -23.83 17.85
C GLY A 20 12.32 -24.03 19.27
N SER A 21 11.68 -25.17 19.56
CA SER A 21 11.01 -25.42 20.85
C SER A 21 11.95 -25.34 22.06
N SER A 22 13.20 -25.76 21.91
CA SER A 22 14.23 -25.78 22.95
C SER A 22 15.02 -24.46 23.08
N LEU A 23 14.78 -23.49 22.19
CA LEU A 23 15.52 -22.23 22.18
C LEU A 23 15.00 -21.26 23.26
N PRO A 24 15.85 -20.34 23.76
CA PRO A 24 15.39 -19.19 24.52
C PRO A 24 14.41 -18.32 23.72
N ASP A 25 13.53 -17.59 24.41
CA ASP A 25 12.44 -16.82 23.79
C ASP A 25 12.95 -15.80 22.75
N ILE A 26 14.07 -15.12 23.02
CA ILE A 26 14.72 -14.20 22.07
C ILE A 26 14.93 -14.88 20.71
N TYR A 27 15.49 -16.09 20.71
CA TYR A 27 15.77 -16.83 19.49
C TYR A 27 14.51 -17.42 18.86
N LYS A 28 13.50 -17.82 19.64
CA LYS A 28 12.20 -18.24 19.10
C LYS A 28 11.55 -17.10 18.30
N GLY A 29 11.57 -15.87 18.82
CA GLY A 29 11.08 -14.70 18.10
C GLY A 29 11.85 -14.43 16.80
N ILE A 30 13.18 -14.55 16.85
CA ILE A 30 14.04 -14.43 15.65
C ILE A 30 13.72 -15.53 14.62
N VAL A 31 13.50 -16.77 15.06
CA VAL A 31 13.12 -17.89 14.17
C VAL A 31 11.78 -17.59 13.48
N ILE A 32 10.77 -17.13 14.23
CA ILE A 32 9.48 -16.77 13.63
C ILE A 32 9.64 -15.63 12.61
N LEU A 33 10.44 -14.61 12.95
CA LEU A 33 10.74 -13.50 12.05
C LEU A 33 11.41 -13.97 10.75
N ILE A 34 12.46 -14.79 10.85
CA ILE A 34 13.18 -15.30 9.68
C ILE A 34 12.26 -16.18 8.82
N VAL A 35 11.50 -17.08 9.43
CA VAL A 35 10.58 -17.98 8.71
C VAL A 35 9.48 -17.19 8.03
N ALA A 36 8.79 -16.29 8.74
CA ALA A 36 7.76 -15.43 8.15
C ALA A 36 8.33 -14.56 7.01
N GLY A 37 9.51 -13.98 7.23
CA GLY A 37 10.23 -13.21 6.23
C GLY A 37 10.57 -14.02 4.99
N CYS A 38 11.09 -15.24 5.13
CA CYS A 38 11.37 -16.14 4.01
C CYS A 38 10.10 -16.55 3.27
N LEU A 39 9.03 -16.89 3.99
CA LEU A 39 7.75 -17.29 3.39
C LEU A 39 7.12 -16.15 2.59
N TRP A 40 7.14 -14.91 3.10
CA TRP A 40 6.65 -13.73 2.38
C TRP A 40 7.57 -13.29 1.24
N PHE A 41 8.89 -13.35 1.41
CA PHE A 41 9.86 -12.96 0.38
C PHE A 41 9.77 -13.86 -0.84
N PHE A 42 9.78 -15.18 -0.63
CA PHE A 42 9.77 -16.16 -1.72
C PHE A 42 8.37 -16.55 -2.16
N GLU A 43 7.33 -16.03 -1.48
CA GLU A 43 5.93 -16.41 -1.65
C GLU A 43 5.76 -17.94 -1.70
N LEU A 44 6.40 -18.65 -0.75
CA LEU A 44 6.32 -20.12 -0.66
C LEU A 44 4.90 -20.60 -0.30
N LEU A 45 4.14 -19.72 0.36
CA LEU A 45 2.71 -19.84 0.61
C LEU A 45 2.05 -18.50 0.24
N PRO A 46 0.76 -18.48 -0.09
CA PRO A 46 0.02 -17.23 -0.28
C PRO A 46 0.17 -16.32 0.95
N LEU A 47 0.34 -15.02 0.76
CA LEU A 47 0.61 -14.07 1.85
C LEU A 47 -0.35 -14.18 3.06
N PRO A 48 -1.68 -14.38 2.87
CA PRO A 48 -2.61 -14.56 3.99
C PRO A 48 -2.38 -15.88 4.74
N VAL A 49 -1.96 -16.93 4.05
CA VAL A 49 -1.66 -18.24 4.66
C VAL A 49 -0.40 -18.16 5.50
N THR A 50 0.64 -17.48 5.02
CA THR A 50 1.83 -17.16 5.82
C THR A 50 1.44 -16.37 7.08
N SER A 51 0.51 -15.42 6.94
CA SER A 51 0.04 -14.58 8.04
C SER A 51 -0.67 -15.39 9.13
N LEU A 52 -1.43 -16.42 8.74
CA LEU A 52 -2.07 -17.38 9.66
C LEU A 52 -1.06 -18.36 10.30
N ALA A 53 0.08 -18.62 9.66
CA ALA A 53 1.11 -19.48 10.23
C ALA A 53 1.82 -18.83 11.42
N ILE A 54 1.96 -17.50 11.43
CA ILE A 54 2.63 -16.74 12.49
C ILE A 54 2.03 -16.97 13.89
N PRO A 55 0.71 -16.79 14.13
CA PRO A 55 0.13 -17.04 15.45
C PRO A 55 0.25 -18.51 15.86
N ILE A 56 0.14 -19.45 14.93
CA ILE A 56 0.33 -20.88 15.20
C ILE A 56 1.76 -21.14 15.69
N MET A 57 2.77 -20.63 14.97
CA MET A 57 4.16 -20.76 15.38
C MET A 57 4.43 -20.12 16.74
N ALA A 58 3.88 -18.94 17.00
CA ALA A 58 4.04 -18.25 18.27
C ALA A 58 3.43 -19.03 19.44
N VAL A 59 2.32 -19.73 19.23
CA VAL A 59 1.68 -20.58 20.24
C VAL A 59 2.49 -21.83 20.50
N PHE A 60 2.89 -22.56 19.44
CA PHE A 60 3.65 -23.81 19.60
C PHE A 60 5.06 -23.60 20.15
N LEU A 61 5.68 -22.44 19.90
CA LEU A 61 6.96 -22.06 20.50
C LEU A 61 6.81 -21.47 21.92
N GLY A 62 5.58 -21.31 22.42
CA GLY A 62 5.30 -20.87 23.78
C GLY A 62 5.41 -19.37 24.04
N ILE A 63 5.43 -18.54 22.98
CA ILE A 63 5.53 -17.07 23.12
C ILE A 63 4.18 -16.47 23.52
N PHE A 64 3.10 -16.93 22.88
CA PHE A 64 1.73 -16.50 23.16
C PHE A 64 0.85 -17.69 23.51
N ASN A 65 -0.24 -17.46 24.25
CA ASN A 65 -1.38 -18.37 24.17
C ASN A 65 -2.21 -18.07 22.91
N LEU A 66 -3.07 -19.01 22.51
CA LEU A 66 -3.83 -18.87 21.25
C LEU A 66 -4.72 -17.62 21.22
N LYS A 67 -5.34 -17.28 22.34
CA LYS A 67 -6.23 -16.09 22.44
C LYS A 67 -5.43 -14.81 22.22
N GLU A 68 -4.28 -14.66 22.86
CA GLU A 68 -3.38 -13.52 22.69
C GLU A 68 -2.92 -13.39 21.23
N ALA A 69 -2.49 -14.50 20.61
CA ALA A 69 -2.01 -14.49 19.24
C ALA A 69 -3.11 -14.11 18.23
N LEU A 70 -4.35 -14.61 18.42
CA LEU A 70 -5.46 -14.31 17.52
C LEU A 70 -6.07 -12.91 17.72
N THR A 71 -5.84 -12.27 18.87
CA THR A 71 -6.37 -10.92 19.15
C THR A 71 -5.86 -9.89 18.14
N TYR A 72 -4.64 -10.06 17.59
CA TYR A 72 -4.09 -9.19 16.55
C TYR A 72 -4.92 -9.16 15.26
N PHE A 73 -5.69 -10.21 14.96
CA PHE A 73 -6.58 -10.25 13.78
C PHE A 73 -7.90 -9.51 13.98
N ALA A 74 -8.14 -8.98 15.19
CA ALA A 74 -9.28 -8.14 15.51
C ALA A 74 -8.88 -6.67 15.75
N HIS A 75 -7.65 -6.28 15.34
CA HIS A 75 -7.20 -4.89 15.49
C HIS A 75 -8.13 -3.91 14.73
N PRO A 76 -8.50 -2.75 15.30
CA PRO A 76 -9.44 -1.80 14.69
C PRO A 76 -9.09 -1.40 13.25
N ILE A 77 -7.79 -1.29 12.92
CA ILE A 77 -7.31 -0.98 11.56
C ILE A 77 -7.88 -1.92 10.48
N ILE A 78 -8.14 -3.18 10.82
CA ILE A 78 -8.70 -4.18 9.91
C ILE A 78 -10.14 -3.79 9.54
N PHE A 79 -10.90 -3.27 10.49
CA PHE A 79 -12.27 -2.79 10.26
C PHE A 79 -12.31 -1.44 9.55
N LEU A 80 -11.33 -0.56 9.79
CA LEU A 80 -11.14 0.64 8.99
C LEU A 80 -10.97 0.29 7.50
N PHE A 81 -10.11 -0.68 7.20
CA PHE A 81 -9.89 -1.16 5.84
C PHE A 81 -11.09 -1.90 5.25
N LEU A 82 -11.79 -2.71 6.06
CA LEU A 82 -13.02 -3.36 5.62
C LEU A 82 -14.06 -2.34 5.13
N GLY A 83 -14.26 -1.24 5.87
CA GLY A 83 -15.15 -0.16 5.46
C GLY A 83 -14.66 0.57 4.22
N GLY A 84 -13.35 0.84 4.12
CA GLY A 84 -12.73 1.39 2.92
C GLY A 84 -12.93 0.52 1.67
N PHE A 85 -12.74 -0.79 1.79
CA PHE A 85 -12.97 -1.76 0.71
C PHE A 85 -14.45 -1.84 0.32
N MET A 86 -15.37 -1.77 1.28
CA MET A 86 -16.80 -1.75 0.97
C MET A 86 -17.21 -0.45 0.25
N LEU A 87 -16.67 0.70 0.67
CA LEU A 87 -16.86 1.98 -0.03
C LEU A 87 -16.32 1.90 -1.46
N ALA A 88 -15.10 1.39 -1.65
CA ALA A 88 -14.52 1.17 -2.97
C ALA A 88 -15.38 0.24 -3.85
N GLN A 89 -15.92 -0.84 -3.27
CA GLN A 89 -16.81 -1.77 -3.97
C GLN A 89 -18.13 -1.10 -4.36
N ALA A 90 -18.68 -0.23 -3.52
CA ALA A 90 -19.85 0.57 -3.84
C ALA A 90 -19.56 1.54 -5.01
N LEU A 91 -18.41 2.24 -4.99
CA LEU A 91 -18.00 3.15 -6.08
C LEU A 91 -18.00 2.42 -7.43
N LYS A 92 -17.46 1.20 -7.44
CA LYS A 92 -17.40 0.32 -8.61
C LYS A 92 -18.78 -0.17 -9.07
N ASN A 93 -19.63 -0.61 -8.14
CA ASN A 93 -20.99 -1.09 -8.45
C ASN A 93 -21.84 -0.03 -9.17
N HIS A 94 -21.66 1.24 -8.80
CA HIS A 94 -22.41 2.37 -9.36
C HIS A 94 -21.65 3.15 -10.45
N ASN A 95 -20.51 2.63 -10.92
CA ASN A 95 -19.62 3.26 -11.93
C ASN A 95 -19.21 4.71 -11.59
N LEU A 96 -19.22 5.09 -10.31
CA LEU A 96 -18.87 6.44 -9.87
C LEU A 96 -17.37 6.70 -10.08
N ASP A 97 -16.55 5.66 -9.92
CA ASP A 97 -15.13 5.63 -10.23
C ASP A 97 -14.83 6.01 -11.70
N LYS A 98 -15.53 5.41 -12.65
CA LYS A 98 -15.44 5.73 -14.09
C LYS A 98 -15.99 7.11 -14.39
N PHE A 99 -17.09 7.49 -13.77
CA PHE A 99 -17.68 8.81 -13.96
C PHE A 99 -16.69 9.93 -13.56
N ILE A 100 -16.02 9.79 -12.41
CA ILE A 100 -15.01 10.73 -11.94
C ILE A 100 -13.87 10.85 -12.95
N ALA A 101 -13.33 9.71 -13.43
CA ALA A 101 -12.29 9.70 -14.45
C ALA A 101 -12.72 10.41 -15.73
N TYR A 102 -13.89 10.07 -16.28
CA TYR A 102 -14.39 10.70 -17.51
C TYR A 102 -14.65 12.20 -17.36
N LYS A 103 -15.19 12.62 -16.21
CA LYS A 103 -15.44 14.03 -15.93
C LYS A 103 -14.14 14.84 -15.89
N LEU A 104 -13.09 14.31 -15.27
CA LEU A 104 -11.77 14.95 -15.26
C LEU A 104 -11.19 15.01 -16.68
N LEU A 105 -11.27 13.92 -17.44
CA LEU A 105 -10.73 13.83 -18.79
C LEU A 105 -11.42 14.75 -19.81
N ASN A 106 -12.69 15.09 -19.62
CA ASN A 106 -13.42 16.04 -20.47
C ASN A 106 -12.85 17.49 -20.42
N TYR A 107 -11.99 17.80 -19.44
CA TYR A 107 -11.24 19.07 -19.42
C TYR A 107 -9.96 19.04 -20.28
N GLY A 108 -9.62 17.89 -20.86
CA GLY A 108 -8.50 17.73 -21.77
C GLY A 108 -8.78 18.44 -23.10
N LYS A 109 -7.89 19.38 -23.47
CA LYS A 109 -7.97 20.12 -24.75
C LYS A 109 -7.02 19.55 -25.80
N ASP A 110 -5.84 19.15 -25.35
CA ASP A 110 -4.75 18.61 -26.17
C ASP A 110 -4.25 17.28 -25.58
N PHE A 111 -3.41 16.57 -26.35
CA PHE A 111 -2.85 15.28 -25.92
C PHE A 111 -2.14 15.37 -24.56
N LYS A 112 -1.30 16.39 -24.34
CA LYS A 112 -0.50 16.54 -23.13
C LYS A 112 -1.39 16.78 -21.91
N THR A 113 -2.34 17.69 -22.01
CA THR A 113 -3.29 18.00 -20.94
C THR A 113 -4.17 16.79 -20.63
N THR A 114 -4.57 16.03 -21.66
CA THR A 114 -5.34 14.80 -21.49
C THR A 114 -4.55 13.72 -20.75
N CYS A 115 -3.27 13.51 -21.10
CA CYS A 115 -2.41 12.58 -20.36
C CYS A 115 -2.21 13.01 -18.91
N PHE A 116 -1.98 14.30 -18.65
CA PHE A 116 -1.89 14.82 -17.29
C PHE A 116 -3.15 14.53 -16.48
N LEU A 117 -4.33 14.82 -17.05
CA LEU A 117 -5.61 14.55 -16.39
C LEU A 117 -5.85 13.05 -16.19
N MET A 118 -5.34 12.20 -17.07
CA MET A 118 -5.37 10.75 -16.88
C MET A 118 -4.48 10.30 -15.71
N PHE A 119 -3.26 10.83 -15.61
CA PHE A 119 -2.35 10.57 -14.51
C PHE A 119 -2.95 11.07 -13.19
N LEU A 120 -3.52 12.27 -13.18
CA LEU A 120 -4.22 12.86 -12.04
C LEU A 120 -5.44 12.02 -11.63
N SER A 121 -6.19 11.49 -12.60
CA SER A 121 -7.32 10.59 -12.33
C SER A 121 -6.83 9.28 -11.68
N ALA A 122 -5.74 8.70 -12.17
CA ALA A 122 -5.16 7.47 -11.61
C ALA A 122 -4.72 7.71 -10.17
N TYR A 123 -3.99 8.80 -9.94
CA TYR A 123 -3.54 9.28 -8.65
C TYR A 123 -4.70 9.48 -7.67
N PHE A 124 -5.71 10.25 -8.07
CA PHE A 124 -6.85 10.58 -7.22
C PHE A 124 -7.71 9.36 -6.89
N LEU A 125 -8.04 8.51 -7.89
CA LEU A 125 -8.81 7.30 -7.65
C LEU A 125 -8.07 6.38 -6.66
N SER A 126 -6.76 6.21 -6.85
CA SER A 126 -5.95 5.33 -6.01
C SER A 126 -5.83 5.75 -4.55
N MET A 127 -6.23 6.98 -4.19
CA MET A 127 -6.35 7.38 -2.79
C MET A 127 -7.48 6.67 -2.05
N TRP A 128 -8.47 6.13 -2.77
CA TRP A 128 -9.72 5.64 -2.18
C TRP A 128 -10.06 4.21 -2.58
N ILE A 129 -9.56 3.78 -3.74
CA ILE A 129 -9.67 2.40 -4.24
C ILE A 129 -8.26 1.81 -4.38
N SER A 130 -8.15 0.53 -4.73
CA SER A 130 -6.84 -0.10 -4.91
C SER A 130 -6.09 0.42 -6.15
N ASN A 131 -4.77 0.49 -6.05
CA ASN A 131 -3.86 0.87 -7.15
C ASN A 131 -4.16 0.08 -8.44
N THR A 132 -4.38 -1.23 -8.30
CA THR A 132 -4.74 -2.14 -9.39
C THR A 132 -6.06 -1.73 -10.06
N SER A 133 -7.08 -1.41 -9.26
CA SER A 133 -8.38 -0.99 -9.79
C SER A 133 -8.29 0.34 -10.52
N ALA A 134 -7.59 1.33 -9.95
CA ALA A 134 -7.38 2.63 -10.57
C ALA A 134 -6.69 2.50 -11.94
N THR A 135 -5.68 1.63 -12.05
CA THR A 135 -5.02 1.34 -13.34
C THR A 135 -5.97 0.67 -14.32
N LEU A 136 -6.73 -0.34 -13.90
CA LEU A 136 -7.68 -1.06 -14.78
C LEU A 136 -8.83 -0.17 -15.28
N ILE A 137 -9.29 0.79 -14.49
CA ILE A 137 -10.34 1.73 -14.91
C ILE A 137 -9.86 2.62 -16.06
N LEU A 138 -8.62 3.10 -15.97
CA LEU A 138 -8.05 4.04 -16.94
C LEU A 138 -7.42 3.35 -18.14
N LEU A 139 -7.05 2.07 -18.01
CA LEU A 139 -6.37 1.34 -19.06
C LEU A 139 -7.14 1.32 -20.40
N PRO A 140 -8.44 0.98 -20.47
CA PRO A 140 -9.18 1.02 -21.73
C PRO A 140 -9.21 2.40 -22.37
N ILE A 141 -9.26 3.46 -21.54
CA ILE A 141 -9.27 4.85 -22.00
C ILE A 141 -7.89 5.22 -22.57
N ALA A 142 -6.83 4.83 -21.87
CA ALA A 142 -5.45 5.02 -22.32
C ALA A 142 -5.18 4.32 -23.65
N LEU A 143 -5.64 3.07 -23.80
CA LEU A 143 -5.50 2.30 -25.04
C LEU A 143 -6.32 2.90 -26.19
N GLY A 144 -7.53 3.38 -25.91
CA GLY A 144 -8.36 4.10 -26.89
C GLY A 144 -7.66 5.34 -27.45
N LEU A 145 -7.03 6.14 -26.57
CA LEU A 145 -6.26 7.32 -26.96
C LEU A 145 -5.03 7.03 -27.81
N LEU A 146 -4.46 5.82 -27.70
CA LEU A 146 -3.31 5.49 -28.49
C LEU A 146 -3.66 5.31 -29.97
N HIS A 147 -4.92 5.04 -30.37
CA HIS A 147 -5.33 4.90 -31.80
C HIS A 147 -4.34 4.06 -32.66
N LYS A 148 -3.83 2.95 -32.12
CA LYS A 148 -2.75 2.11 -32.72
C LYS A 148 -1.34 2.72 -32.75
N LYS A 149 -1.10 3.91 -32.21
CA LYS A 149 0.25 4.46 -31.95
C LYS A 149 0.96 3.53 -30.96
N THR A 150 2.14 3.05 -31.33
CA THR A 150 2.95 2.12 -30.54
C THR A 150 4.29 2.74 -30.12
N GLY A 151 5.06 2.04 -29.30
CA GLY A 151 6.39 2.47 -28.87
C GLY A 151 6.34 3.51 -27.74
N LYS A 152 7.17 4.55 -27.84
CA LYS A 152 7.46 5.50 -26.75
C LYS A 152 6.23 6.24 -26.22
N LEU A 153 5.24 6.51 -27.07
CA LEU A 153 4.00 7.18 -26.66
C LEU A 153 3.13 6.28 -25.76
N ARG A 154 3.06 4.97 -26.09
CA ARG A 154 2.41 3.98 -25.24
C ARG A 154 3.14 3.87 -23.91
N ASP A 155 4.46 3.77 -23.95
CA ASP A 155 5.28 3.65 -22.73
C ASP A 155 5.06 4.87 -21.82
N PHE A 156 5.03 6.09 -22.36
CA PHE A 156 4.70 7.31 -21.62
C PHE A 156 3.33 7.24 -20.93
N LEU A 157 2.28 6.95 -21.70
CA LEU A 157 0.91 7.02 -21.21
C LEU A 157 0.63 5.90 -20.20
N LEU A 158 1.02 4.67 -20.51
CA LEU A 158 0.72 3.53 -19.65
C LEU A 158 1.59 3.54 -18.39
N LEU A 159 2.89 3.85 -18.47
CA LEU A 159 3.72 4.01 -17.26
C LEU A 159 3.21 5.15 -16.39
N GLY A 160 2.78 6.26 -16.97
CA GLY A 160 2.21 7.36 -16.21
C GLY A 160 0.95 7.00 -15.45
N VAL A 161 0.05 6.18 -16.03
CA VAL A 161 -1.11 5.65 -15.30
C VAL A 161 -0.68 4.72 -14.17
N ALA A 162 0.19 3.75 -14.43
CA ALA A 162 0.63 2.77 -13.44
C ALA A 162 1.35 3.42 -12.25
N TYR A 163 2.32 4.30 -12.52
CA TYR A 163 3.08 4.97 -11.47
C TYR A 163 2.21 5.97 -10.69
N SER A 164 1.32 6.70 -11.36
CA SER A 164 0.41 7.62 -10.67
C SER A 164 -0.55 6.88 -9.75
N ALA A 165 -1.04 5.70 -10.14
CA ALA A 165 -1.84 4.85 -9.25
C ALA A 165 -1.02 4.44 -8.01
N SER A 166 0.18 3.87 -8.18
CA SER A 166 1.02 3.48 -7.05
C SER A 166 1.36 4.64 -6.11
N ILE A 167 1.64 5.84 -6.65
CA ILE A 167 1.91 7.05 -5.86
C ILE A 167 0.65 7.54 -5.14
N GLY A 168 -0.51 7.52 -5.81
CA GLY A 168 -1.79 7.95 -5.23
C GLY A 168 -2.18 7.12 -4.01
N GLY A 169 -1.86 5.83 -4.02
CA GLY A 169 -2.06 4.94 -2.88
C GLY A 169 -1.31 5.36 -1.60
N ILE A 170 -0.28 6.21 -1.69
CA ILE A 170 0.47 6.71 -0.52
C ILE A 170 -0.33 7.76 0.26
N ALA A 171 -1.24 8.49 -0.41
CA ALA A 171 -1.85 9.70 0.12
C ALA A 171 -2.73 9.48 1.36
N THR A 172 -3.46 8.36 1.40
CA THR A 172 -4.39 8.05 2.49
C THR A 172 -4.04 6.69 3.08
N ILE A 173 -4.50 6.46 4.31
CA ILE A 173 -4.31 5.17 4.96
C ILE A 173 -4.95 4.00 4.18
N ILE A 174 -6.04 4.24 3.45
CA ILE A 174 -6.84 3.21 2.75
C ILE A 174 -6.25 2.84 1.39
N GLY A 175 -5.55 3.77 0.74
CA GLY A 175 -5.08 3.61 -0.64
C GLY A 175 -4.13 2.42 -0.83
N SER A 176 -3.32 2.09 0.17
CA SER A 176 -2.31 1.03 0.08
C SER A 176 -2.15 0.26 1.40
N PRO A 177 -2.11 -1.10 1.38
CA PRO A 177 -1.91 -1.91 2.59
C PRO A 177 -0.64 -1.60 3.43
N PRO A 178 0.53 -1.25 2.85
CA PRO A 178 1.68 -0.73 3.59
C PRO A 178 1.35 0.40 4.57
N ASN A 179 0.45 1.31 4.18
CA ASN A 179 0.08 2.45 5.00
C ASN A 179 -0.69 1.99 6.24
N ALA A 180 -1.57 1.02 6.09
CA ALA A 180 -2.31 0.39 7.19
C ALA A 180 -1.37 -0.22 8.23
N ILE A 181 -0.40 -1.01 7.74
CA ILE A 181 0.58 -1.68 8.61
C ILE A 181 1.38 -0.61 9.35
N ALA A 182 1.96 0.35 8.64
CA ALA A 182 2.72 1.43 9.27
C ALA A 182 1.89 2.21 10.30
N SER A 183 0.67 2.63 9.94
CA SER A 183 -0.23 3.35 10.85
C SER A 183 -0.58 2.54 12.10
N SER A 184 -0.81 1.23 11.95
CA SER A 184 -1.20 0.38 13.09
C SER A 184 -0.12 0.26 14.16
N TYR A 185 1.17 0.44 13.80
CA TYR A 185 2.27 0.51 14.76
C TYR A 185 2.46 1.90 15.38
N LEU A 186 1.86 2.93 14.79
CA LEU A 186 1.95 4.31 15.26
C LEU A 186 0.66 4.78 15.94
N ASP A 187 -0.37 3.93 15.98
CA ASP A 187 -1.74 4.30 16.37
C ASP A 187 -2.28 5.52 15.60
N TYR A 188 -1.88 5.66 14.33
CA TYR A 188 -2.28 6.77 13.48
C TYR A 188 -3.70 6.58 12.92
N GLY A 189 -4.61 7.50 13.21
CA GLY A 189 -5.92 7.61 12.54
C GLY A 189 -5.83 8.05 11.07
N PHE A 190 -6.98 8.17 10.39
CA PHE A 190 -7.03 8.55 8.97
C PHE A 190 -6.39 9.92 8.74
N PHE A 191 -6.79 10.92 9.52
CA PHE A 191 -6.31 12.29 9.33
C PHE A 191 -4.83 12.45 9.69
N SER A 192 -4.36 11.74 10.71
CA SER A 192 -2.94 11.70 11.09
C SER A 192 -2.07 11.16 9.96
N TRP A 193 -2.47 10.07 9.30
CA TRP A 193 -1.79 9.62 8.09
C TRP A 193 -1.92 10.64 6.96
N PHE A 194 -3.12 11.16 6.70
CA PHE A 194 -3.37 12.08 5.59
C PHE A 194 -2.49 13.33 5.63
N LYS A 195 -2.27 13.91 6.82
CA LYS A 195 -1.38 15.07 7.02
C LYS A 195 0.05 14.84 6.52
N VAL A 196 0.52 13.60 6.58
CA VAL A 196 1.88 13.22 6.18
C VAL A 196 1.90 12.64 4.77
N GLY A 197 1.02 11.66 4.50
CA GLY A 197 0.97 10.90 3.26
C GLY A 197 0.49 11.71 2.06
N PHE A 198 -0.48 12.62 2.21
CA PHE A 198 -0.99 13.39 1.07
C PHE A 198 0.05 14.39 0.52
N PRO A 199 0.71 15.24 1.33
CA PRO A 199 1.69 16.20 0.80
C PRO A 199 2.86 15.53 0.05
N ILE A 200 3.43 14.47 0.62
CA ILE A 200 4.53 13.72 0.00
C ILE A 200 4.08 12.96 -1.25
N SER A 201 2.90 12.33 -1.23
CA SER A 201 2.31 11.67 -2.38
C SER A 201 2.08 12.65 -3.53
N LEU A 202 1.58 13.86 -3.23
CA LEU A 202 1.40 14.92 -4.23
C LEU A 202 2.74 15.38 -4.82
N LEU A 203 3.75 15.57 -3.98
CA LEU A 203 5.09 15.95 -4.44
C LEU A 203 5.69 14.87 -5.35
N LEU A 204 5.60 13.59 -4.95
CA LEU A 204 6.04 12.46 -5.76
C LEU A 204 5.27 12.36 -7.08
N PHE A 205 3.97 12.65 -7.09
CA PHE A 205 3.15 12.66 -8.29
C PHE A 205 3.61 13.73 -9.29
N LEU A 206 3.90 14.94 -8.81
CA LEU A 206 4.43 16.02 -9.63
C LEU A 206 5.80 15.66 -10.20
N ILE A 207 6.69 15.09 -9.38
CA ILE A 207 8.03 14.64 -9.80
C ILE A 207 7.92 13.52 -10.83
N CYS A 208 7.02 12.55 -10.62
CA CYS A 208 6.78 11.45 -11.54
C CYS A 208 6.30 11.96 -12.90
N THR A 209 5.27 12.81 -12.88
CA THR A 209 4.69 13.42 -14.07
C THR A 209 5.72 14.25 -14.84
N LEU A 210 6.52 15.06 -14.14
CA LEU A 210 7.56 15.88 -14.75
C LEU A 210 8.67 15.02 -15.35
N THR A 211 9.10 13.97 -14.65
CA THR A 211 10.14 13.04 -15.12
C THR A 211 9.69 12.33 -16.40
N LEU A 212 8.46 11.79 -16.41
CA LEU A 212 7.87 11.16 -17.59
C LEU A 212 7.75 12.16 -18.75
N TYR A 213 7.26 13.37 -18.47
CA TYR A 213 7.13 14.40 -19.50
C TYR A 213 8.49 14.77 -20.10
N ILE A 214 9.50 15.07 -19.28
CA ILE A 214 10.84 15.45 -19.76
C ILE A 214 11.45 14.32 -20.58
N TYR A 215 11.30 13.08 -20.12
CA TYR A 215 11.84 11.90 -20.80
C TYR A 215 11.18 11.68 -22.16
N PHE A 216 9.84 11.77 -22.24
CA PHE A 216 9.07 11.41 -23.43
C PHE A 216 8.64 12.59 -24.32
N LYS A 217 8.90 13.85 -23.96
CA LYS A 217 8.40 15.05 -24.67
C LYS A 217 8.57 15.03 -26.19
N LYS A 218 9.62 14.36 -26.70
CA LYS A 218 9.92 14.27 -28.15
C LYS A 218 8.89 13.44 -28.93
N TRP A 219 8.18 12.54 -28.27
CA TRP A 219 7.21 11.62 -28.89
C TRP A 219 5.74 11.99 -28.61
N ILE A 220 5.50 13.04 -27.82
CA ILE A 220 4.15 13.53 -27.51
C ILE A 220 3.63 14.34 -28.70
N PRO A 221 2.52 13.93 -29.33
CA PRO A 221 1.89 14.69 -30.42
C PRO A 221 1.44 16.07 -29.94
N LYS A 222 1.46 17.05 -30.86
CA LYS A 222 0.89 18.39 -30.64
C LYS A 222 -0.57 18.51 -31.10
N GLU A 223 -1.15 17.40 -31.54
CA GLU A 223 -2.53 17.32 -32.03
C GLU A 223 -3.51 17.55 -30.89
N ASP A 224 -4.58 18.28 -31.18
CA ASP A 224 -5.73 18.37 -30.29
C ASP A 224 -6.43 17.01 -30.25
N ILE A 225 -6.79 16.60 -29.03
CA ILE A 225 -7.61 15.42 -28.81
C ILE A 225 -8.77 15.83 -27.93
N ALA A 226 -9.97 15.60 -28.45
CA ALA A 226 -11.18 15.72 -27.67
C ALA A 226 -11.63 14.31 -27.24
N ILE A 227 -11.45 13.99 -25.95
CA ILE A 227 -12.23 12.91 -25.36
C ILE A 227 -13.62 13.47 -25.09
N GLN A 228 -14.63 12.97 -25.80
CA GLN A 228 -16.03 13.23 -25.45
C GLN A 228 -16.61 11.97 -24.83
N ALA A 229 -16.33 11.78 -23.54
CA ALA A 229 -16.95 10.73 -22.77
C ALA A 229 -18.15 11.30 -22.03
N ARG A 230 -19.36 10.89 -22.45
CA ARG A 230 -20.60 11.20 -21.74
C ARG A 230 -21.00 10.00 -20.90
N MET A 231 -21.06 10.20 -19.60
CA MET A 231 -21.62 9.26 -18.64
C MET A 231 -22.58 10.04 -17.75
N GLU A 232 -23.81 9.55 -17.63
CA GLU A 232 -24.81 10.14 -16.73
C GLU A 232 -24.76 9.43 -15.38
N LEU A 233 -24.92 10.21 -14.31
CA LEU A 233 -24.99 9.64 -12.96
C LEU A 233 -26.39 9.11 -12.70
N SER A 234 -26.45 7.85 -12.26
CA SER A 234 -27.69 7.31 -11.72
C SER A 234 -28.05 8.01 -10.39
N ARG A 235 -29.33 7.98 -10.01
CA ARG A 235 -29.79 8.51 -8.72
C ARG A 235 -29.05 7.85 -7.54
N ASN A 236 -28.70 6.57 -7.66
CA ASN A 236 -27.94 5.85 -6.64
C ASN A 236 -26.48 6.28 -6.58
N ALA A 237 -25.86 6.60 -7.73
CA ALA A 237 -24.51 7.14 -7.77
C ALA A 237 -24.41 8.51 -7.06
N TYR A 238 -25.43 9.36 -7.17
CA TYR A 238 -25.50 10.60 -6.39
C TYR A 238 -25.62 10.35 -4.87
N LYS A 239 -26.48 9.41 -4.45
CA LYS A 239 -26.57 9.03 -3.02
C LYS A 239 -25.23 8.54 -2.48
N LEU A 240 -24.55 7.69 -3.26
CA LEU A 240 -23.23 7.18 -2.91
C LEU A 240 -22.20 8.30 -2.80
N LEU A 241 -22.21 9.28 -3.71
CA LEU A 241 -21.31 10.44 -3.63
C LEU A 241 -21.53 11.23 -2.33
N VAL A 242 -22.78 11.44 -1.92
CA VAL A 242 -23.12 12.12 -0.66
C VAL A 242 -22.58 11.34 0.54
N ILE A 243 -22.80 10.02 0.58
CA ILE A 243 -22.28 9.15 1.66
C ILE A 243 -20.75 9.19 1.67
N PHE A 244 -20.11 9.10 0.50
CA PHE A 244 -18.66 9.13 0.39
C PHE A 244 -18.08 10.44 0.95
N VAL A 245 -18.64 11.60 0.56
CA VAL A 245 -18.23 12.91 1.08
C VAL A 245 -18.47 13.01 2.58
N LEU A 246 -19.61 12.49 3.08
CA LEU A 246 -19.89 12.44 4.52
C LEU A 246 -18.82 11.63 5.27
N ILE A 247 -18.53 10.41 4.83
CA ILE A 247 -17.55 9.54 5.48
C ILE A 247 -16.14 10.14 5.43
N ALA A 248 -15.72 10.66 4.28
CA ALA A 248 -14.43 11.34 4.16
C ALA A 248 -14.35 12.54 5.12
N SER A 249 -15.42 13.33 5.24
CA SER A 249 -15.47 14.46 6.17
C SER A 249 -15.39 14.02 7.63
N LEU A 250 -16.08 12.93 8.00
CA LEU A 250 -16.02 12.35 9.34
C LEU A 250 -14.61 11.83 9.68
N TRP A 251 -13.90 11.22 8.73
CA TRP A 251 -12.52 10.79 8.92
C TRP A 251 -11.52 11.93 9.10
N ILE A 252 -11.78 13.11 8.51
CA ILE A 252 -10.92 14.29 8.75
C ILE A 252 -11.04 14.80 10.19
N ILE A 253 -12.23 14.70 10.79
CA ILE A 253 -12.51 15.17 12.15
C ILE A 253 -12.54 14.04 13.20
N SER A 254 -12.06 12.83 12.85
CA SER A 254 -12.20 11.64 13.69
C SER A 254 -11.52 11.78 15.05
N ASP A 255 -10.35 12.42 15.11
CA ASP A 255 -9.64 12.69 16.38
C ASP A 255 -10.51 13.53 17.33
N TYR A 256 -11.18 14.57 16.81
CA TYR A 256 -12.08 15.41 17.60
C TYR A 256 -13.33 14.64 18.06
N LEU A 257 -13.88 13.77 17.21
CA LEU A 257 -15.00 12.91 17.58
C LEU A 257 -14.60 11.85 18.61
N SER A 258 -13.38 11.31 18.52
CA SER A 258 -12.79 10.38 19.48
C SER A 258 -12.76 10.98 20.88
N GLU A 259 -12.36 12.26 21.00
CA GLU A 259 -12.37 12.99 22.27
C GLU A 259 -13.78 13.25 22.80
N ILE A 260 -14.71 13.71 21.94
CA ILE A 260 -16.10 13.99 22.37
C ILE A 260 -16.80 12.74 22.88
N PHE A 261 -16.70 11.64 22.14
CA PHE A 261 -17.42 10.41 22.46
C PHE A 261 -16.64 9.49 23.40
N ASN A 262 -15.37 9.82 23.70
CA ASN A 262 -14.46 9.00 24.51
C ASN A 262 -14.33 7.56 23.99
N VAL A 263 -14.15 7.42 22.66
CA VAL A 263 -14.02 6.13 21.96
C VAL A 263 -12.75 6.13 21.13
N GLN A 264 -11.81 5.25 21.49
CA GLN A 264 -10.56 5.06 20.74
C GLN A 264 -10.82 4.48 19.35
N TYR A 265 -9.90 4.75 18.41
CA TYR A 265 -9.97 4.28 17.02
C TYR A 265 -11.28 4.66 16.30
N PHE A 266 -11.74 5.89 16.52
CA PHE A 266 -13.02 6.40 16.00
C PHE A 266 -13.12 6.31 14.46
N ASP A 267 -12.00 6.33 13.73
CA ASP A 267 -11.96 6.08 12.28
C ASP A 267 -12.55 4.71 11.88
N SER A 268 -12.31 3.69 12.72
CA SER A 268 -12.82 2.33 12.50
C SER A 268 -14.33 2.26 12.76
N VAL A 269 -14.80 3.03 13.75
CA VAL A 269 -16.24 3.21 14.02
C VAL A 269 -16.93 3.85 12.83
N ILE A 270 -16.34 4.92 12.28
CA ILE A 270 -16.83 5.59 11.06
C ILE A 270 -16.86 4.60 9.88
N ALA A 271 -15.84 3.76 9.73
CA ALA A 271 -15.77 2.78 8.65
C ALA A 271 -16.86 1.71 8.75
N ILE A 272 -17.15 1.20 9.96
CA ILE A 272 -18.26 0.26 10.19
C ILE A 272 -19.60 0.95 9.94
N PHE A 273 -19.76 2.19 10.41
CA PHE A 273 -20.95 2.99 10.14
C PHE A 273 -21.17 3.21 8.64
N ALA A 274 -20.10 3.43 7.87
CA ALA A 274 -20.18 3.52 6.41
C ALA A 274 -20.77 2.26 5.79
N ILE A 275 -20.33 1.06 6.21
CA ILE A 275 -20.89 -0.21 5.73
C ILE A 275 -22.39 -0.26 6.00
N ILE A 276 -22.82 0.08 7.22
CA ILE A 276 -24.24 0.09 7.60
C ILE A 276 -25.04 1.03 6.69
N LEU A 277 -24.56 2.27 6.48
CA LEU A 277 -25.21 3.22 5.59
C LEU A 277 -25.33 2.68 4.15
N LEU A 278 -24.28 2.08 3.61
CA LEU A 278 -24.31 1.52 2.26
C LEU A 278 -25.39 0.43 2.09
N PHE A 279 -25.60 -0.40 3.11
CA PHE A 279 -26.68 -1.40 3.12
C PHE A 279 -28.06 -0.76 3.26
N VAL A 280 -28.23 0.18 4.21
CA VAL A 280 -29.51 0.87 4.44
C VAL A 280 -30.01 1.58 3.17
N PHE A 281 -29.08 2.17 2.40
CA PHE A 281 -29.40 2.85 1.14
C PHE A 281 -29.43 1.92 -0.09
N ASN A 282 -29.28 0.60 0.08
CA ASN A 282 -29.24 -0.41 -0.98
C ASN A 282 -28.18 -0.09 -2.06
N LEU A 283 -27.00 0.34 -1.62
CA LEU A 283 -25.87 0.65 -2.50
C LEU A 283 -24.89 -0.53 -2.64
N VAL A 284 -24.94 -1.47 -1.71
CA VAL A 284 -24.20 -2.74 -1.72
C VAL A 284 -25.11 -3.88 -1.29
N GLU A 285 -24.75 -5.10 -1.66
CA GLU A 285 -25.44 -6.34 -1.31
C GLU A 285 -24.54 -7.25 -0.46
N VAL A 286 -25.12 -8.25 0.21
CA VAL A 286 -24.34 -9.20 1.04
C VAL A 286 -23.28 -9.93 0.21
N ASN A 287 -23.57 -10.19 -1.08
CA ASN A 287 -22.61 -10.81 -1.98
C ASN A 287 -21.37 -9.93 -2.25
N ASP A 288 -21.44 -8.60 -2.03
CA ASP A 288 -20.28 -7.72 -2.19
C ASP A 288 -19.18 -8.01 -1.17
N PHE A 289 -19.50 -8.58 0.00
CA PHE A 289 -18.48 -9.07 0.94
C PHE A 289 -17.55 -10.12 0.32
N LYS A 290 -18.02 -10.90 -0.67
CA LYS A 290 -17.19 -11.88 -1.37
C LYS A 290 -16.17 -11.23 -2.32
N LYS A 291 -16.36 -9.95 -2.66
CA LYS A 291 -15.46 -9.19 -3.55
C LYS A 291 -14.37 -8.45 -2.79
N ILE A 292 -14.46 -8.42 -1.46
CA ILE A 292 -13.46 -7.80 -0.59
C ILE A 292 -12.19 -8.65 -0.56
N ASP A 293 -11.04 -7.98 -0.52
CA ASP A 293 -9.75 -8.65 -0.33
C ASP A 293 -9.53 -9.04 1.14
N TRP A 294 -10.16 -10.14 1.54
CA TRP A 294 -9.97 -10.76 2.86
C TRP A 294 -8.52 -11.18 3.10
N GLY A 295 -7.77 -11.47 2.03
CA GLY A 295 -6.37 -11.84 2.14
C GLY A 295 -5.53 -10.72 2.73
N THR A 296 -5.73 -9.49 2.27
CA THR A 296 -5.07 -8.30 2.83
C THR A 296 -5.44 -8.06 4.30
N LEU A 297 -6.72 -8.25 4.67
CA LEU A 297 -7.17 -8.09 6.06
C LEU A 297 -6.51 -9.11 7.01
N ILE A 298 -6.42 -10.37 6.59
CA ILE A 298 -5.72 -11.44 7.33
C ILE A 298 -4.23 -11.12 7.43
N LEU A 299 -3.64 -10.52 6.40
CA LEU A 299 -2.23 -10.15 6.39
C LEU A 299 -1.90 -9.14 7.48
N PHE A 300 -2.75 -8.11 7.67
CA PHE A 300 -2.57 -7.14 8.75
C PHE A 300 -2.49 -7.82 10.12
N GLY A 301 -3.38 -8.77 10.41
CA GLY A 301 -3.35 -9.53 11.65
C GLY A 301 -2.06 -10.31 11.84
N GLY A 302 -1.53 -10.95 10.78
CA GLY A 302 -0.26 -11.67 10.84
C GLY A 302 0.95 -10.75 11.05
N ALA A 303 1.01 -9.61 10.35
CA ALA A 303 2.06 -8.60 10.51
C ALA A 303 2.08 -8.04 11.94
N LEU A 304 0.90 -7.67 12.47
CA LEU A 304 0.74 -7.21 13.84
C LEU A 304 1.15 -8.28 14.87
N CYS A 305 0.71 -9.53 14.66
CA CYS A 305 1.11 -10.65 15.50
C CYS A 305 2.63 -10.85 15.48
N LEU A 306 3.30 -10.66 14.34
CA LEU A 306 4.75 -10.77 14.23
C LEU A 306 5.47 -9.69 15.06
N GLY A 307 5.00 -8.44 15.04
CA GLY A 307 5.57 -7.42 15.92
C GLY A 307 5.32 -7.71 17.40
N GLY A 308 4.14 -8.24 17.73
CA GLY A 308 3.86 -8.76 19.06
C GLY A 308 4.87 -9.83 19.49
N VAL A 309 5.19 -10.77 18.60
CA VAL A 309 6.19 -11.82 18.84
C VAL A 309 7.56 -11.20 19.12
N ILE A 310 8.01 -10.26 18.29
CA ILE A 310 9.33 -9.63 18.41
C ILE A 310 9.48 -8.90 19.75
N VAL A 311 8.44 -8.21 20.20
CA VAL A 311 8.44 -7.49 21.49
C VAL A 311 8.35 -8.46 22.65
N LYS A 312 7.39 -9.40 22.64
CA LYS A 312 7.16 -10.31 23.78
C LYS A 312 8.31 -11.27 24.00
N SER A 313 9.00 -11.68 22.93
CA SER A 313 10.13 -12.59 23.03
C SER A 313 11.44 -11.90 23.43
N GLY A 314 11.48 -10.57 23.48
CA GLY A 314 12.71 -9.79 23.65
C GLY A 314 13.65 -9.81 22.44
N ALA A 315 13.21 -10.29 21.27
CA ALA A 315 14.02 -10.28 20.05
C ALA A 315 14.39 -8.85 19.61
N ASN A 316 13.55 -7.88 19.96
CA ASN A 316 13.74 -6.48 19.64
C ASN A 316 15.02 -5.88 20.25
N THR A 317 15.40 -6.26 21.48
CA THR A 317 16.63 -5.78 22.13
C THR A 317 17.87 -6.35 21.43
N PHE A 318 17.86 -7.66 21.16
CA PHE A 318 18.94 -8.33 20.42
C PHE A 318 19.15 -7.71 19.03
N LEU A 319 18.06 -7.49 18.27
CA LEU A 319 18.14 -6.86 16.95
C LEU A 319 18.65 -5.41 17.05
N SER A 320 18.24 -4.67 18.08
CA SER A 320 18.73 -3.30 18.32
C SER A 320 20.23 -3.28 18.51
N GLU A 321 20.76 -4.12 19.40
CA GLU A 321 22.19 -4.16 19.69
C GLU A 321 23.02 -4.51 18.45
N LYS A 322 22.56 -5.49 17.65
CA LYS A 322 23.23 -5.86 16.39
C LYS A 322 23.18 -4.75 15.34
N LEU A 323 22.03 -4.09 15.18
CA LEU A 323 21.90 -2.99 14.22
C LEU A 323 22.70 -1.77 14.66
N ILE A 324 22.70 -1.41 15.94
CA ILE A 324 23.53 -0.31 16.47
C ILE A 324 25.02 -0.63 16.29
N ALA A 325 25.45 -1.89 16.49
CA ALA A 325 26.85 -2.26 16.29
C ALA A 325 27.31 -2.08 14.83
N ILE A 326 26.41 -2.23 13.85
CA ILE A 326 26.72 -2.10 12.42
C ILE A 326 26.51 -0.66 11.93
N LEU A 327 25.46 0.00 12.39
CA LEU A 327 24.93 1.26 11.84
C LEU A 327 25.08 2.45 12.78
N GLY A 328 25.49 2.26 14.04
CA GLY A 328 25.47 3.27 15.09
C GLY A 328 26.41 4.46 14.86
N ASN A 329 27.37 4.34 13.95
CA ASN A 329 28.25 5.44 13.54
C ASN A 329 27.66 6.29 12.39
N LEU A 330 26.53 5.89 11.81
CA LEU A 330 25.88 6.64 10.74
C LEU A 330 25.06 7.80 11.31
N THR A 331 25.04 8.92 10.60
CA THR A 331 24.15 10.03 10.97
C THR A 331 22.69 9.64 10.72
N PRO A 332 21.72 10.21 11.47
CA PRO A 332 20.29 9.94 11.29
C PRO A 332 19.82 10.05 9.84
N ILE A 333 20.28 11.07 9.10
CA ILE A 333 19.92 11.26 7.70
C ILE A 333 20.44 10.14 6.79
N VAL A 334 21.68 9.67 7.00
CA VAL A 334 22.27 8.59 6.21
C VAL A 334 21.57 7.27 6.50
N LEU A 335 21.27 7.01 7.78
CA LEU A 335 20.53 5.82 8.19
C LEU A 335 19.11 5.80 7.58
N LEU A 336 18.39 6.93 7.65
CA LEU A 336 17.06 7.03 7.07
C LEU A 336 17.09 6.85 5.54
N PHE A 337 18.04 7.51 4.87
CA PHE A 337 18.24 7.36 3.42
C PHE A 337 18.52 5.90 3.04
N LEU A 338 19.33 5.19 3.83
CA LEU A 338 19.64 3.78 3.62
C LEU A 338 18.38 2.92 3.78
N VAL A 339 17.59 3.12 4.84
CA VAL A 339 16.34 2.37 5.09
C VAL A 339 15.34 2.59 3.95
N VAL A 340 15.13 3.84 3.53
CA VAL A 340 14.25 4.19 2.42
C VAL A 340 14.74 3.55 1.13
N THR A 341 16.03 3.66 0.82
CA THR A 341 16.62 3.11 -0.42
C THR A 341 16.51 1.59 -0.46
N ILE A 342 16.81 0.90 0.65
CA ILE A 342 16.67 -0.55 0.76
C ILE A 342 15.20 -0.95 0.56
N THR A 343 14.26 -0.23 1.18
CA THR A 343 12.83 -0.51 1.03
C THR A 343 12.39 -0.39 -0.43
N ILE A 344 12.80 0.69 -1.12
CA ILE A 344 12.50 0.92 -2.54
C ILE A 344 13.07 -0.19 -3.42
N ILE A 345 14.32 -0.62 -3.16
CA ILE A 345 14.93 -1.71 -3.94
C ILE A 345 14.19 -3.03 -3.70
N LEU A 346 13.96 -3.39 -2.45
CA LEU A 346 13.35 -4.67 -2.06
C LEU A 346 11.90 -4.79 -2.54
N THR A 347 11.15 -3.69 -2.58
CA THR A 347 9.74 -3.71 -3.02
C THR A 347 9.54 -4.01 -4.50
N ASN A 348 10.62 -4.07 -5.29
CA ASN A 348 10.57 -4.54 -6.68
C ASN A 348 10.61 -6.06 -6.80
N PHE A 349 10.97 -6.77 -5.72
CA PHE A 349 11.11 -8.23 -5.69
C PHE A 349 10.13 -8.90 -4.73
N ILE A 350 9.67 -8.17 -3.73
CA ILE A 350 8.74 -8.63 -2.69
C ILE A 350 7.47 -7.79 -2.81
N SER A 351 6.31 -8.40 -2.57
CA SER A 351 5.06 -7.65 -2.44
C SER A 351 5.19 -6.49 -1.43
N ASN A 352 4.71 -5.30 -1.79
CA ASN A 352 4.80 -4.11 -0.94
C ASN A 352 4.31 -4.40 0.49
N THR A 353 3.16 -5.08 0.59
CA THR A 353 2.55 -5.43 1.87
C THR A 353 3.39 -6.44 2.66
N GLY A 354 3.94 -7.46 2.01
CA GLY A 354 4.82 -8.43 2.66
C GLY A 354 6.11 -7.77 3.16
N LEU A 355 6.70 -6.88 2.36
CA LEU A 355 7.89 -6.13 2.76
C LEU A 355 7.62 -5.24 3.98
N THR A 356 6.54 -4.47 3.98
CA THR A 356 6.17 -3.64 5.14
C THR A 356 5.89 -4.50 6.38
N GLY A 357 5.21 -5.65 6.20
CA GLY A 357 4.97 -6.62 7.27
C GLY A 357 6.25 -7.23 7.86
N ILE A 358 7.38 -7.19 7.16
CA ILE A 358 8.70 -7.59 7.68
C ILE A 358 9.41 -6.41 8.34
N ILE A 359 9.53 -5.28 7.61
CA ILE A 359 10.40 -4.17 8.02
C ILE A 359 9.81 -3.37 9.19
N VAL A 360 8.50 -3.06 9.17
CA VAL A 360 7.88 -2.21 10.21
C VAL A 360 8.00 -2.83 11.60
N PRO A 361 7.68 -4.11 11.82
CA PRO A 361 7.85 -4.73 13.14
C PRO A 361 9.29 -4.69 13.66
N ILE A 362 10.28 -4.87 12.77
CA ILE A 362 11.69 -4.78 13.12
C ILE A 362 12.01 -3.34 13.57
N LEU A 363 11.69 -2.34 12.76
CA LEU A 363 11.99 -0.93 13.06
C LEU A 363 11.25 -0.41 14.29
N PHE A 364 10.03 -0.89 14.53
CA PHE A 364 9.29 -0.57 15.75
C PHE A 364 9.95 -1.16 17.01
N GLY A 365 10.48 -2.38 16.89
CA GLY A 365 11.18 -3.06 17.98
C GLY A 365 12.51 -2.40 18.35
N VAL A 366 13.21 -1.80 17.37
CA VAL A 366 14.58 -1.32 17.56
C VAL A 366 14.70 0.16 17.89
N SER A 367 15.78 0.54 18.57
CA SER A 367 16.14 1.93 18.83
C SER A 367 17.42 2.29 18.08
N LEU A 368 17.33 3.13 17.05
CA LEU A 368 18.46 3.50 16.20
C LEU A 368 18.85 4.99 16.33
N GLY A 369 18.41 5.66 17.39
CA GLY A 369 18.64 7.10 17.59
C GLY A 369 17.82 8.02 16.67
N ILE A 370 16.89 7.47 15.88
CA ILE A 370 15.87 8.19 15.12
C ILE A 370 14.51 7.89 15.75
N PRO A 371 13.61 8.88 15.89
CA PRO A 371 12.23 8.61 16.25
C PRO A 371 11.62 7.50 15.39
N LYS A 372 11.02 6.49 16.04
CA LYS A 372 10.44 5.33 15.35
C LYS A 372 9.35 5.73 14.35
N GLU A 373 8.61 6.78 14.69
CA GLU A 373 7.60 7.43 13.85
C GLU A 373 8.14 7.78 12.46
N ILE A 374 9.28 8.48 12.40
CA ILE A 374 9.95 8.86 11.15
C ILE A 374 10.30 7.63 10.32
N LEU A 375 10.90 6.61 10.94
CA LEU A 375 11.31 5.38 10.26
C LEU A 375 10.11 4.60 9.70
N ILE A 376 9.05 4.44 10.49
CA ILE A 376 7.88 3.66 10.11
C ILE A 376 7.07 4.37 9.04
N LEU A 377 6.88 5.69 9.14
CA LEU A 377 6.24 6.50 8.10
C LEU A 377 7.03 6.41 6.79
N ALA A 378 8.36 6.58 6.85
CA ALA A 378 9.23 6.48 5.68
C ALA A 378 9.15 5.11 4.99
N VAL A 379 9.10 4.01 5.75
CA VAL A 379 8.92 2.66 5.19
C VAL A 379 7.53 2.46 4.61
N GLY A 380 6.47 2.89 5.29
CA GLY A 380 5.10 2.78 4.78
C GLY A 380 4.93 3.47 3.43
N MET A 381 5.51 4.68 3.28
CA MET A 381 5.49 5.43 2.03
C MET A 381 6.39 4.81 0.95
N SER A 382 7.65 4.49 1.29
CA SER A 382 8.63 4.01 0.31
C SER A 382 8.38 2.58 -0.18
N ALA A 383 7.68 1.75 0.59
CA ALA A 383 7.23 0.43 0.15
C ALA A 383 6.24 0.50 -1.01
N SER A 384 5.59 1.63 -1.27
CA SER A 384 4.73 1.79 -2.45
C SER A 384 5.48 2.34 -3.68
N CYS A 385 6.77 2.68 -3.56
CA CYS A 385 7.61 3.23 -4.64
C CYS A 385 8.28 2.15 -5.51
N SER A 386 7.51 1.16 -5.95
CA SER A 386 7.99 0.04 -6.76
C SER A 386 7.84 0.35 -8.26
N PHE A 387 8.88 0.97 -8.84
CA PHE A 387 8.83 1.50 -10.21
C PHE A 387 9.72 0.77 -11.23
N ILE A 388 10.62 -0.12 -10.81
CA ILE A 388 11.70 -0.63 -11.67
C ILE A 388 11.25 -1.85 -12.48
N LEU A 389 10.52 -2.78 -11.86
CA LEU A 389 10.20 -4.07 -12.45
C LEU A 389 8.69 -4.26 -12.69
N PRO A 390 8.30 -5.00 -13.76
CA PRO A 390 6.90 -5.35 -14.01
C PRO A 390 6.26 -6.13 -12.86
N VAL A 391 7.03 -7.03 -12.26
CA VAL A 391 6.56 -7.90 -11.17
C VAL A 391 6.44 -7.17 -9.83
N GLY A 392 6.97 -5.94 -9.73
CA GLY A 392 7.00 -5.20 -8.46
C GLY A 392 5.61 -4.82 -7.96
N THR A 393 4.68 -4.48 -8.86
CA THR A 393 3.29 -4.20 -8.49
C THR A 393 2.32 -4.63 -9.59
N PRO A 394 1.05 -4.94 -9.25
CA PRO A 394 0.03 -5.24 -10.27
C PRO A 394 -0.17 -4.12 -11.31
N PRO A 395 -0.20 -2.81 -10.96
CA PRO A 395 -0.19 -1.72 -11.95
C PRO A 395 0.91 -1.85 -13.00
N ASN A 396 2.16 -2.14 -12.59
CA ASN A 396 3.27 -2.31 -13.52
C ASN A 396 3.08 -3.54 -14.42
N ALA A 397 2.63 -4.66 -13.84
CA ALA A 397 2.37 -5.89 -14.60
C ALA A 397 1.28 -5.71 -15.65
N ILE A 398 0.20 -4.99 -15.30
CA ILE A 398 -0.92 -4.68 -16.20
C ILE A 398 -0.44 -3.88 -17.41
N VAL A 399 0.35 -2.82 -17.21
CA VAL A 399 0.82 -2.02 -18.34
C VAL A 399 1.91 -2.72 -19.14
N TYR A 400 2.69 -3.58 -18.49
CA TYR A 400 3.66 -4.43 -19.15
C TYR A 400 2.99 -5.44 -20.10
N SER A 401 1.86 -6.05 -19.70
CA SER A 401 1.11 -6.97 -20.59
C SER A 401 0.55 -6.28 -21.83
N GLU A 402 0.34 -4.96 -21.79
CA GLU A 402 -0.08 -4.14 -22.93
C GLU A 402 1.08 -3.72 -23.85
N GLY A 403 2.27 -4.24 -23.57
CA GLY A 403 3.45 -4.11 -24.43
C GLY A 403 4.41 -3.01 -24.04
N VAL A 404 4.28 -2.40 -22.85
CA VAL A 404 5.30 -1.48 -22.33
C VAL A 404 6.67 -2.18 -22.30
N LYS A 405 7.70 -1.52 -22.82
CA LYS A 405 9.05 -2.11 -22.84
C LYS A 405 9.66 -2.17 -21.44
N LYS A 406 10.20 -3.35 -21.08
CA LYS A 406 10.87 -3.56 -19.79
C LYS A 406 12.04 -2.60 -19.59
N GLU A 407 12.82 -2.34 -20.64
CA GLU A 407 13.99 -1.46 -20.58
C GLU A 407 13.60 -0.02 -20.26
N GLU A 408 12.45 0.44 -20.77
CA GLU A 408 11.92 1.77 -20.52
C GLU A 408 11.42 1.89 -19.08
N MET A 409 10.64 0.90 -18.64
CA MET A 409 10.20 0.79 -17.25
C MET A 409 11.38 0.83 -16.28
N MET A 410 12.42 0.02 -16.52
CA MET A 410 13.61 -0.02 -15.67
C MET A 410 14.35 1.31 -15.63
N LYS A 411 14.59 1.96 -16.77
CA LYS A 411 15.32 3.25 -16.84
C LYS A 411 14.59 4.34 -16.07
N ILE A 412 13.29 4.51 -16.35
CA ILE A 412 12.48 5.54 -15.69
C ILE A 412 12.27 5.19 -14.23
N GLY A 413 12.03 3.91 -13.94
CA GLY A 413 11.86 3.39 -12.59
C GLY A 413 13.06 3.65 -11.71
N MET A 414 14.29 3.47 -12.22
CA MET A 414 15.51 3.80 -11.49
C MET A 414 15.61 5.30 -11.16
N ILE A 415 15.31 6.17 -12.14
CA ILE A 415 15.30 7.63 -11.93
C ILE A 415 14.28 8.00 -10.85
N LEU A 416 13.06 7.50 -10.96
CA LEU A 416 12.00 7.76 -9.98
C LEU A 416 12.31 7.18 -8.61
N SER A 417 12.97 6.03 -8.54
CA SER A 417 13.38 5.40 -7.28
C SER A 417 14.38 6.27 -6.53
N ILE A 418 15.40 6.79 -7.22
CA ILE A 418 16.41 7.69 -6.63
C ILE A 418 15.77 9.00 -6.17
N LEU A 419 14.93 9.60 -7.02
CA LEU A 419 14.22 10.83 -6.67
C LEU A 419 13.27 10.62 -5.47
N SER A 420 12.54 9.51 -5.44
CA SER A 420 11.64 9.18 -4.34
C SER A 420 12.41 8.94 -3.04
N ALA A 421 13.56 8.26 -3.11
CA ALA A 421 14.40 8.06 -1.93
C ALA A 421 14.87 9.39 -1.32
N ALA A 422 15.37 10.29 -2.15
CA ALA A 422 15.82 11.61 -1.72
C ALA A 422 14.66 12.43 -1.14
N VAL A 423 13.52 12.47 -1.84
CA VAL A 423 12.35 13.28 -1.44
C VAL A 423 11.72 12.77 -0.15
N ILE A 424 11.54 11.46 -0.01
CA ILE A 424 10.99 10.85 1.21
C ILE A 424 11.95 11.11 2.39
N THR A 425 13.26 10.94 2.20
CA THR A 425 14.25 11.19 3.26
C THR A 425 14.24 12.65 3.71
N LEU A 426 14.28 13.59 2.77
CA LEU A 426 14.27 15.03 3.08
C LEU A 426 12.96 15.45 3.74
N TYR A 427 11.83 15.00 3.21
CA TYR A 427 10.52 15.27 3.79
C TYR A 427 10.42 14.75 5.22
N SER A 428 10.88 13.53 5.46
CA SER A 428 10.80 12.87 6.77
C SER A 428 11.75 13.44 7.83
N ILE A 429 12.69 14.33 7.47
CA ILE A 429 13.58 15.01 8.43
C ILE A 429 13.12 16.45 8.67
N LEU A 430 12.51 17.07 7.65
CA LEU A 430 12.11 18.47 7.72
C LEU A 430 10.69 18.65 8.29
N TYR A 431 9.83 17.65 8.13
CA TYR A 431 8.40 17.75 8.42
C TYR A 431 7.88 16.69 9.41
N LEU A 432 8.70 15.70 9.75
CA LEU A 432 8.45 14.67 10.77
C LEU A 432 9.59 14.72 11.79
#